data_AF-A0A8I2K437-F1
#
_entry.id   AF-A0A8I2K437-F1
#
_cell.length_a   1.000
_cell.length_b   1.000
_cell.length_c   1.000
_cell.angle_alpha   90.00
_cell.angle_beta   90.00
_cell.angle_gamma   90.00
#
_symmetry.space_group_name_H-M   'P 1'
#
loop_
_entity.id
_entity.type
_entity.pdbx_description
1 polymer ?
#
loop_
_entity_poly.entity_id
_entity_poly.type
_entity_poly.pdbx_seq_one_letter_code
_entity_poly.pdbx_strand_id
1 'polypeptide(L)'
;MKKRDRERRYKSLLEKDYLKAIISDLALRFDFTQNSWMCQAIVDKFNQTLENWEKENYIERLKPGDLLLPYKGELIVVPLFDKGAIDILVETKLFQPYKKRMIDKVFDLLKSIDTQASLEDVHSLISLRDTIPRSQPGTHLYDLEIDPSFPLINPDDIQLKRPELKSVDSHSHSHTPPIDIKNNLINYCVDQLGLKPFVAQNILDYFLERRSYFLPLKSAIQPGQFIWLGTSYKKSKKVGCVQIQRKQIPIVLTLYSPEEISINTRPKNLIELNEQMMNQLARITTEAYLQETLLSDDELQLFYLRSATVISKLLRKYMKVNKVILPTPGSILDAGTMFTHKELIIDLSMQGYYTKEIARKTYHDPRSVDSYLKVFNSILVLWYYNLPPSLISMVTEKGVKVVKEHINILIKYFPDRDSIKNYLNQIGIAV
;
A
#
# COMPACT_ATOMS: atom_id res chain seq x y z
N MET A 1 -1.68 -19.70 -5.61
CA MET A 1 -0.37 -19.02 -5.60
C MET A 1 0.67 -19.98 -6.15
N LYS A 2 1.46 -19.60 -7.17
CA LYS A 2 2.48 -20.51 -7.76
C LYS A 2 3.62 -20.73 -6.75
N LYS A 3 4.36 -21.85 -6.85
CA LYS A 3 5.47 -22.21 -5.94
C LYS A 3 6.52 -21.08 -5.81
N ARG A 4 6.88 -20.45 -6.93
CA ARG A 4 7.78 -19.28 -6.99
C ARG A 4 7.28 -18.05 -6.22
N ASP A 5 5.97 -17.80 -6.19
CA ASP A 5 5.41 -16.64 -5.48
C ASP A 5 5.44 -16.84 -3.96
N ARG A 6 5.31 -18.10 -3.50
CA ARG A 6 5.49 -18.45 -2.07
C ARG A 6 6.93 -18.25 -1.59
N GLU A 7 7.92 -18.46 -2.46
CA GLU A 7 9.34 -18.26 -2.13
C GLU A 7 9.74 -16.79 -2.05
N ARG A 8 8.96 -15.89 -2.65
CA ARG A 8 9.23 -14.45 -2.71
C ARG A 8 8.36 -13.61 -1.76
N ARG A 9 7.41 -14.22 -1.07
CA ARG A 9 6.53 -13.53 -0.12
C ARG A 9 7.37 -12.75 0.91
N TYR A 10 6.95 -11.53 1.22
CA TYR A 10 7.64 -10.59 2.13
C TYR A 10 9.01 -10.06 1.69
N LYS A 11 9.66 -10.60 0.64
CA LYS A 11 11.00 -10.11 0.24
C LYS A 11 11.02 -8.64 -0.17
N SER A 12 9.94 -8.15 -0.77
CA SER A 12 9.79 -6.73 -1.13
C SER A 12 9.78 -5.80 0.08
N LEU A 13 9.52 -6.31 1.29
CA LEU A 13 9.57 -5.53 2.53
C LEU A 13 11.01 -5.19 2.93
N LEU A 14 12.01 -6.01 2.54
CA LEU A 14 13.43 -5.70 2.78
C LEU A 14 13.93 -4.50 1.97
N GLU A 15 13.20 -4.13 0.92
CA GLU A 15 13.48 -2.95 0.10
C GLU A 15 12.85 -1.68 0.68
N LYS A 16 11.98 -1.79 1.70
CA LYS A 16 11.29 -0.70 2.38
C LYS A 16 12.20 -0.04 3.42
N ASP A 17 13.32 0.47 2.93
CA ASP A 17 14.35 1.12 3.72
C ASP A 17 14.71 2.46 3.12
N TYR A 18 14.53 3.54 3.89
CA TYR A 18 14.78 4.89 3.40
C TYR A 18 16.27 5.10 3.08
N LEU A 19 17.18 4.43 3.80
CA LEU A 19 18.61 4.51 3.52
C LEU A 19 18.92 3.94 2.13
N LYS A 20 18.37 2.76 1.82
CA LYS A 20 18.50 2.15 0.49
C LYS A 20 17.86 3.02 -0.60
N ALA A 21 16.72 3.65 -0.30
CA ALA A 21 16.04 4.54 -1.23
C ALA A 21 16.89 5.79 -1.53
N ILE A 22 17.46 6.44 -0.50
CA ILE A 22 18.34 7.60 -0.65
C ILE A 22 19.63 7.23 -1.38
N ILE A 23 20.28 6.12 -1.03
CA ILE A 23 21.49 5.63 -1.73
C ILE A 23 21.20 5.43 -3.22
N SER A 24 20.07 4.77 -3.54
CA SER A 24 19.68 4.51 -4.93
C SER A 24 19.39 5.80 -5.71
N ASP A 25 18.76 6.79 -5.06
CA ASP A 25 18.42 8.08 -5.67
C ASP A 25 19.67 8.94 -5.87
N LEU A 26 20.57 9.01 -4.89
CA LEU A 26 21.87 9.69 -4.99
C LEU A 26 22.75 9.06 -6.05
N ALA A 27 22.85 7.73 -6.08
CA ALA A 27 23.63 7.02 -7.08
C ALA A 27 23.15 7.31 -8.50
N LEU A 28 21.83 7.46 -8.69
CA LEU A 28 21.26 7.84 -9.97
C LEU A 28 21.54 9.31 -10.31
N ARG A 29 21.45 10.23 -9.34
CA ARG A 29 21.60 11.67 -9.56
C ARG A 29 23.04 12.11 -9.83
N PHE A 30 24.01 11.46 -9.19
CA PHE A 30 25.43 11.84 -9.24
C PHE A 30 26.30 10.77 -9.93
N ASP A 31 25.68 9.89 -10.72
CA ASP A 31 26.34 8.84 -11.51
C ASP A 31 27.30 7.93 -10.71
N PHE A 32 26.97 7.64 -9.45
CA PHE A 32 27.65 6.59 -8.71
C PHE A 32 27.23 5.21 -9.21
N THR A 33 28.11 4.21 -9.09
CA THR A 33 27.73 2.81 -9.30
C THR A 33 26.69 2.37 -8.25
N GLN A 34 25.79 1.43 -8.59
CA GLN A 34 24.68 1.03 -7.69
C GLN A 34 25.13 0.50 -6.32
N ASN A 35 26.36 -0.05 -6.24
CA ASN A 35 26.99 -0.53 -5.02
C ASN A 35 28.21 0.33 -4.65
N SER A 36 28.18 1.63 -4.96
CA SER A 36 29.29 2.52 -4.68
C SER A 36 29.50 2.63 -3.18
N TRP A 37 30.64 2.09 -2.71
CA TRP A 37 31.09 2.22 -1.32
C TRP A 37 31.16 3.68 -0.89
N MET A 38 31.51 4.58 -1.83
CA MET A 38 31.58 6.03 -1.60
C MET A 38 30.20 6.62 -1.32
N CYS A 39 29.17 6.25 -2.10
CA CYS A 39 27.81 6.73 -1.86
C CYS A 39 27.28 6.23 -0.51
N GLN A 40 27.59 4.99 -0.12
CA GLN A 40 27.22 4.45 1.19
C GLN A 40 27.91 5.23 2.31
N ALA A 41 29.23 5.43 2.23
CA ALA A 41 29.99 6.17 3.23
C ALA A 41 29.49 7.60 3.43
N ILE A 42 29.14 8.31 2.35
CA ILE A 42 28.54 9.65 2.40
C ILE A 42 27.21 9.60 3.16
N VAL A 43 26.30 8.71 2.76
CA VAL A 43 24.96 8.60 3.36
C VAL A 43 25.06 8.24 4.84
N ASP A 44 25.93 7.30 5.20
CA ASP A 44 26.12 6.88 6.60
C ASP A 44 26.67 8.02 7.44
N LYS A 45 27.71 8.72 6.96
CA LYS A 45 28.30 9.88 7.65
C LYS A 45 27.28 11.00 7.82
N PHE A 46 26.56 11.34 6.76
CA PHE A 46 25.57 12.43 6.77
C PHE A 46 24.43 12.11 7.73
N ASN A 47 23.87 10.89 7.67
CA ASN A 47 22.82 10.47 8.60
C ASN A 47 23.31 10.50 10.05
N GLN A 48 24.49 9.94 10.34
CA GLN A 48 25.02 9.92 11.71
C GLN A 48 25.18 11.32 12.29
N THR A 49 25.81 12.23 11.53
CA THR A 49 26.03 13.62 11.98
C THR A 49 24.71 14.37 12.15
N LEU A 50 23.77 14.20 11.23
CA LEU A 50 22.47 14.90 11.30
C LEU A 50 21.55 14.32 12.38
N GLU A 51 21.53 13.00 12.59
CA GLU A 51 20.77 12.38 13.68
C GLU A 51 21.28 12.85 15.06
N ASN A 52 22.60 12.98 15.23
CA ASN A 52 23.18 13.53 16.46
C ASN A 52 22.78 15.00 16.68
N TRP A 53 22.91 15.83 15.65
CA TRP A 53 22.51 17.23 15.72
C TRP A 53 21.01 17.40 16.01
N GLU A 54 20.15 16.65 15.32
CA GLU A 54 18.70 16.68 15.53
C GLU A 54 18.34 16.26 16.95
N LYS A 55 19.02 15.24 17.50
CA LYS A 55 18.83 14.79 18.88
C LYS A 55 19.23 15.86 19.90
N GLU A 56 20.34 16.55 19.69
CA GLU A 56 20.81 17.65 20.56
C GLU A 56 19.87 18.86 20.53
N ASN A 57 19.14 19.06 19.42
CA ASN A 57 18.25 20.20 19.21
C ASN A 57 16.76 19.85 19.33
N TYR A 58 16.43 18.66 19.87
CA TYR A 58 15.06 18.18 20.07
C TYR A 58 14.20 18.21 18.79
N ILE A 59 14.82 17.95 17.64
CA ILE A 59 14.14 17.87 16.35
C ILE A 59 13.68 16.42 16.13
N GLU A 60 12.38 16.18 16.34
CA GLU A 60 11.78 14.86 16.12
C GLU A 60 11.32 14.68 14.67
N ARG A 61 11.86 13.66 14.01
CA ARG A 61 11.44 13.20 12.68
C ARG A 61 10.86 11.79 12.75
N LEU A 62 9.89 11.51 11.89
CA LEU A 62 9.28 10.19 11.78
C LEU A 62 9.95 9.37 10.69
N LYS A 63 10.27 8.11 10.99
CA LYS A 63 10.82 7.14 10.03
C LYS A 63 9.69 6.41 9.31
N PRO A 64 9.94 5.83 8.12
CA PRO A 64 8.92 5.00 7.48
C PRO A 64 8.51 3.83 8.37
N GLY A 65 7.20 3.71 8.62
CA GLY A 65 6.60 2.78 9.56
C GLY A 65 6.26 3.39 10.92
N ASP A 66 6.67 4.62 11.21
CA ASP A 66 6.36 5.31 12.47
C ASP A 66 4.95 5.91 12.41
N LEU A 67 4.05 5.36 13.20
CA LEU A 67 2.68 5.82 13.37
C LEU A 67 2.57 6.75 14.57
N LEU A 68 2.01 7.93 14.35
CA LEU A 68 1.76 8.89 15.42
C LEU A 68 0.40 8.58 16.07
N LEU A 69 0.36 8.31 17.37
CA LEU A 69 -0.89 8.06 18.10
C LEU A 69 -0.93 8.85 19.41
N PRO A 70 -2.13 9.27 19.87
CA PRO A 70 -2.28 9.77 21.21
C PRO A 70 -2.32 8.60 22.21
N TYR A 71 -1.62 8.75 23.33
CA TYR A 71 -1.67 7.86 24.47
C TYR A 71 -1.62 8.69 25.75
N LYS A 72 -2.67 8.58 26.57
CA LYS A 72 -2.81 9.30 27.86
C LYS A 72 -2.52 10.83 27.78
N GLY A 73 -2.91 11.47 26.68
CA GLY A 73 -2.76 12.92 26.49
C GLY A 73 -1.48 13.35 25.79
N GLU A 74 -0.56 12.43 25.52
CA GLU A 74 0.68 12.70 24.79
C GLU A 74 0.69 12.04 23.41
N LEU A 75 1.45 12.61 22.47
CA LEU A 75 1.65 12.03 21.14
C LEU A 75 2.89 11.15 21.11
N ILE A 76 2.66 9.85 20.97
CA ILE A 76 3.68 8.81 20.96
C ILE A 76 3.93 8.31 19.53
N VAL A 77 5.16 7.87 19.27
CA VAL A 77 5.57 7.30 17.99
C VAL A 77 5.59 5.78 18.11
N VAL A 78 4.62 5.12 17.48
CA VAL A 78 4.44 3.68 17.51
C VAL A 78 5.02 3.05 16.25
N PRO A 79 6.07 2.21 16.35
CA PRO A 79 6.63 1.56 15.17
C PRO A 79 5.69 0.47 14.68
N LEU A 80 5.15 0.59 13.46
CA LEU A 80 4.39 -0.46 12.76
C LEU A 80 5.29 -1.38 11.93
N PHE A 81 6.54 -1.00 11.76
CA PHE A 81 7.52 -1.68 10.94
C PHE A 81 8.87 -1.73 11.65
N ASP A 82 9.41 -2.93 11.81
CA ASP A 82 10.70 -3.17 12.43
C ASP A 82 11.54 -4.08 11.55
N LYS A 83 12.73 -3.64 11.12
CA LYS A 83 13.59 -4.42 10.22
C LYS A 83 13.92 -5.80 10.80
N GLY A 84 14.26 -5.88 12.08
CA GLY A 84 14.55 -7.15 12.75
C GLY A 84 13.34 -8.09 12.78
N ALA A 85 12.12 -7.56 12.91
CA ALA A 85 10.89 -8.34 12.78
C ALA A 85 10.64 -8.82 11.35
N ILE A 86 10.99 -8.02 10.34
CA ILE A 86 10.86 -8.40 8.93
C ILE A 86 11.80 -9.54 8.56
N ASP A 87 13.03 -9.55 9.07
CA ASP A 87 13.97 -10.65 8.83
C ASP A 87 13.37 -11.98 9.30
N ILE A 88 12.81 -12.01 10.51
CA ILE A 88 12.07 -13.17 11.05
C ILE A 88 10.90 -13.54 10.14
N LEU A 89 10.13 -12.56 9.67
CA LEU A 89 8.98 -12.78 8.80
C LEU A 89 9.39 -13.38 7.44
N VAL A 90 10.50 -12.93 6.85
CA VAL A 90 11.03 -13.42 5.57
C VAL A 90 11.60 -14.83 5.71
N GLU A 91 12.33 -15.09 6.79
CA GLU A 91 12.94 -16.39 7.08
C GLU A 91 11.88 -17.46 7.40
N THR A 92 11.04 -17.18 8.40
CA THR A 92 10.04 -18.15 8.88
C THR A 92 8.80 -18.22 8.00
N LYS A 93 8.47 -17.13 7.29
CA LYS A 93 7.21 -16.93 6.55
C LYS A 93 5.97 -17.04 7.43
N LEU A 94 6.14 -16.96 8.75
CA LEU A 94 5.08 -17.03 9.74
C LEU A 94 4.75 -15.63 10.24
N PHE A 95 3.46 -15.27 10.17
CA PHE A 95 3.01 -13.96 10.61
C PHE A 95 2.88 -13.83 12.14
N GLN A 96 2.62 -14.93 12.86
CA GLN A 96 2.42 -14.90 14.31
C GLN A 96 3.68 -14.47 15.09
N PRO A 97 4.90 -14.96 14.78
CA PRO A 97 6.12 -14.47 15.40
C PRO A 97 6.35 -12.97 15.17
N TYR A 98 6.10 -12.49 13.94
CA TYR A 98 6.16 -11.05 13.62
C TYR A 98 5.20 -10.25 14.51
N LYS A 99 3.92 -10.65 14.53
CA LYS A 99 2.88 -9.97 15.33
C LYS A 99 3.25 -9.92 16.81
N LYS A 100 3.71 -11.04 17.38
CA LYS A 100 4.15 -11.10 18.77
C LYS A 100 5.28 -10.10 19.06
N ARG A 101 6.32 -10.08 18.22
CA ARG A 101 7.45 -9.16 18.37
C ARG A 101 7.02 -7.69 18.29
N MET A 102 6.08 -7.35 17.40
CA MET A 102 5.55 -5.99 17.31
C MET A 102 4.77 -5.61 18.58
N ILE A 103 3.95 -6.53 19.11
CA ILE A 103 3.23 -6.33 20.37
C ILE A 103 4.21 -6.11 21.53
N ASP A 104 5.21 -6.97 21.67
CA ASP A 104 6.22 -6.89 22.73
C ASP A 104 6.97 -5.54 22.66
N LYS A 105 7.39 -5.12 21.46
CA LYS A 105 8.08 -3.84 21.25
C LYS A 105 7.23 -2.63 21.61
N VAL A 106 5.95 -2.64 21.25
CA VAL A 106 5.04 -1.54 21.61
C VAL A 106 4.71 -1.58 23.10
N PHE A 107 4.63 -2.77 23.71
CA PHE A 107 4.48 -2.90 25.16
C PHE A 107 5.65 -2.28 25.92
N ASP A 108 6.89 -2.58 25.52
CA ASP A 108 8.10 -1.98 26.10
C ASP A 108 8.11 -0.46 25.95
N LEU A 109 7.70 0.05 24.77
CA LEU A 109 7.53 1.48 24.53
C LEU A 109 6.52 2.09 25.50
N LEU A 110 5.33 1.51 25.64
CA LEU A 110 4.32 2.03 26.57
C LEU A 110 4.80 1.97 28.02
N LYS A 111 5.50 0.89 28.42
CA LYS A 111 6.08 0.77 29.77
C LYS A 111 7.14 1.82 30.08
N SER A 112 7.88 2.29 29.08
CA SER A 112 8.84 3.37 29.25
C SER A 112 8.20 4.74 29.52
N ILE A 113 6.94 4.91 29.10
CA ILE A 113 6.16 6.15 29.27
C ILE A 113 5.28 6.05 30.51
N ASP A 114 4.63 4.90 30.71
CA ASP A 114 3.77 4.59 31.84
C ASP A 114 4.09 3.19 32.38
N THR A 115 4.61 3.14 33.60
CA THR A 115 4.95 1.89 34.29
C THR A 115 3.74 1.00 34.54
N GLN A 116 2.51 1.55 34.53
CA GLN A 116 1.26 0.79 34.68
C GLN A 116 0.66 0.31 33.36
N ALA A 117 1.29 0.58 32.20
CA ALA A 117 0.77 0.17 30.90
C ALA A 117 0.49 -1.33 30.84
N SER A 118 -0.65 -1.70 30.25
CA SER A 118 -1.15 -3.07 30.16
C SER A 118 -1.06 -3.61 28.73
N LEU A 119 -1.21 -4.93 28.58
CA LEU A 119 -1.26 -5.56 27.26
C LEU A 119 -2.54 -5.15 26.51
N GLU A 120 -3.61 -4.84 27.24
CA GLU A 120 -4.86 -4.32 26.68
C GLU A 120 -4.66 -2.94 26.05
N ASP A 121 -3.84 -2.07 26.66
CA ASP A 121 -3.47 -0.78 26.08
C ASP A 121 -2.81 -0.96 24.71
N VAL A 122 -1.86 -1.89 24.60
CA VAL A 122 -1.17 -2.20 23.33
C VAL A 122 -2.16 -2.70 22.29
N HIS A 123 -2.99 -3.69 22.63
CA HIS A 123 -4.01 -4.20 21.70
C HIS A 123 -4.93 -3.08 21.22
N SER A 124 -5.28 -2.16 22.11
CA SER A 124 -6.17 -1.06 21.77
C SER A 124 -5.57 -0.03 20.81
N LEU A 125 -4.24 0.05 20.70
CA LEU A 125 -3.54 0.96 19.78
C LEU A 125 -3.24 0.32 18.41
N ILE A 126 -2.74 -0.92 18.40
CA ILE A 126 -2.19 -1.54 17.18
C ILE A 126 -2.91 -2.83 16.74
N SER A 127 -3.77 -3.41 17.57
CA SER A 127 -4.40 -4.69 17.28
C SER A 127 -5.82 -4.79 17.86
N LEU A 128 -6.73 -3.95 17.36
CA LEU A 128 -8.14 -3.91 17.78
C LEU A 128 -8.85 -5.27 17.68
N ARG A 129 -8.33 -6.23 16.92
CA ARG A 129 -8.88 -7.59 16.93
C ARG A 129 -8.65 -8.31 18.25
N ASP A 130 -7.53 -8.09 18.91
CA ASP A 130 -7.18 -8.84 20.11
C ASP A 130 -7.94 -8.34 21.35
N THR A 131 -8.62 -7.18 21.26
CA THR A 131 -9.56 -6.70 22.29
C THR A 131 -10.93 -7.37 22.20
N ILE A 132 -11.26 -8.00 21.07
CA ILE A 132 -12.59 -8.59 20.82
C ILE A 132 -12.59 -10.09 21.16
N PRO A 133 -13.54 -10.58 21.96
CA PRO A 133 -13.63 -12.00 22.31
C PRO A 133 -13.78 -12.87 21.05
N ARG A 134 -13.24 -14.10 21.11
CA ARG A 134 -13.40 -15.05 20.00
C ARG A 134 -14.87 -15.50 19.94
N SER A 135 -15.47 -15.41 18.75
CA SER A 135 -16.79 -15.99 18.48
C SER A 135 -16.77 -17.50 18.69
N GLN A 136 -17.94 -18.08 18.95
CA GLN A 136 -18.09 -19.53 19.11
C GLN A 136 -17.63 -20.28 17.84
N PRO A 137 -17.10 -21.51 17.97
CA PRO A 137 -16.76 -22.35 16.83
C PRO A 137 -17.98 -22.54 15.90
N GLY A 138 -17.81 -22.35 14.59
CA GLY A 138 -18.88 -22.53 13.59
C GLY A 138 -19.59 -21.26 13.14
N THR A 139 -19.35 -20.09 13.77
CA THR A 139 -19.82 -18.81 13.22
C THR A 139 -19.02 -18.47 11.97
N HIS A 140 -19.59 -18.71 10.78
CA HIS A 140 -19.06 -18.23 9.51
C HIS A 140 -19.27 -16.72 9.41
N LEU A 141 -18.41 -15.96 10.10
CA LEU A 141 -18.40 -14.49 10.22
C LEU A 141 -18.42 -13.71 8.89
N TYR A 142 -18.28 -14.40 7.77
CA TYR A 142 -18.10 -13.82 6.44
C TYR A 142 -19.36 -13.88 5.58
N ASP A 143 -20.41 -14.60 6.03
CA ASP A 143 -21.72 -14.70 5.38
C ASP A 143 -22.72 -13.67 5.89
N LEU A 144 -22.29 -12.77 6.79
CA LEU A 144 -23.13 -11.68 7.27
C LEU A 144 -23.41 -10.70 6.13
N GLU A 145 -24.68 -10.56 5.77
CA GLU A 145 -25.16 -9.48 4.91
C GLU A 145 -24.75 -8.15 5.56
N ILE A 146 -23.97 -7.37 4.84
CA ILE A 146 -23.68 -5.99 5.24
C ILE A 146 -24.77 -5.15 4.59
N ASP A 147 -25.26 -4.19 5.35
CA ASP A 147 -26.22 -3.21 4.87
C ASP A 147 -25.72 -2.58 3.54
N PRO A 148 -26.49 -2.67 2.44
CA PRO A 148 -26.14 -2.05 1.17
C PRO A 148 -25.93 -0.52 1.25
N SER A 149 -26.39 0.13 2.32
CA SER A 149 -26.15 1.54 2.62
C SER A 149 -24.74 1.83 3.18
N PHE A 150 -23.84 0.84 3.17
CA PHE A 150 -22.46 1.01 3.60
C PHE A 150 -21.79 2.21 2.88
N PRO A 151 -21.13 3.13 3.60
CA PRO A 151 -20.66 4.37 3.01
C PRO A 151 -19.54 4.13 1.99
N LEU A 152 -19.74 4.65 0.78
CA LEU A 152 -18.69 4.71 -0.23
C LEU A 152 -17.71 5.84 0.12
N ILE A 153 -16.41 5.52 0.13
CA ILE A 153 -15.38 6.56 0.25
C ILE A 153 -15.31 7.29 -1.08
N ASN A 154 -15.65 8.58 -1.06
CA ASN A 154 -15.40 9.46 -2.18
C ASN A 154 -13.92 9.87 -2.18
N PRO A 155 -13.16 9.61 -3.26
CA PRO A 155 -11.77 10.04 -3.35
C PRO A 155 -11.57 11.54 -3.15
N ASP A 156 -12.57 12.37 -3.49
CA ASP A 156 -12.51 13.82 -3.33
C ASP A 156 -12.59 14.25 -1.85
N ASP A 157 -13.14 13.39 -0.97
CA ASP A 157 -13.20 13.64 0.48
C ASP A 157 -11.88 13.30 1.18
N ILE A 158 -10.93 12.67 0.48
CA ILE A 158 -9.63 12.29 1.03
C ILE A 158 -8.73 13.52 1.04
N GLN A 159 -8.50 14.05 2.24
CA GLN A 159 -7.52 15.11 2.48
C GLN A 159 -6.09 14.58 2.31
N LEU A 160 -5.61 14.56 1.06
CA LEU A 160 -4.27 14.10 0.75
C LEU A 160 -3.21 14.99 1.38
N LYS A 161 -2.37 14.37 2.21
CA LYS A 161 -1.08 14.93 2.59
C LYS A 161 0.02 14.19 1.85
N ARG A 162 0.87 14.94 1.18
CA ARG A 162 2.07 14.42 0.52
C ARG A 162 3.28 14.90 1.31
N PRO A 163 4.33 14.07 1.47
CA PRO A 163 5.61 14.61 1.88
C PRO A 163 6.03 15.69 0.88
N GLU A 164 6.26 16.91 1.37
CA GLU A 164 6.64 18.02 0.50
C GLU A 164 8.13 17.93 0.18
N LEU A 165 8.44 17.92 -1.12
CA LEU A 165 9.81 18.08 -1.59
C LEU A 165 10.13 19.58 -1.58
N LYS A 166 10.69 20.04 -0.47
CA LYS A 166 11.03 21.45 -0.27
C LYS A 166 12.53 21.66 -0.48
N SER A 167 12.89 22.68 -1.27
CA SER A 167 14.29 23.09 -1.40
C SER A 167 14.83 23.52 -0.04
N VAL A 168 16.15 23.37 0.16
CA VAL A 168 16.84 23.73 1.41
C VAL A 168 16.54 25.18 1.82
N ASP A 169 16.37 26.09 0.84
CA ASP A 169 16.09 27.52 1.05
C ASP A 169 14.66 27.80 1.55
N SER A 170 13.74 26.85 1.40
CA SER A 170 12.32 26.98 1.80
C SER A 170 12.02 26.40 3.19
N HIS A 171 13.01 25.81 3.86
CA HIS A 171 12.89 25.35 5.23
C HIS A 171 13.04 26.53 6.20
N SER A 172 12.26 26.56 7.28
CA SER A 172 12.50 27.52 8.36
C SER A 172 13.92 27.32 8.88
N HIS A 173 14.65 28.42 9.14
CA HIS A 173 16.03 28.37 9.61
C HIS A 173 16.24 27.46 10.84
N SER A 174 15.18 27.22 11.63
CA SER A 174 15.14 26.35 12.80
C SER A 174 15.33 24.85 12.54
N HIS A 175 15.15 24.35 11.32
CA HIS A 175 15.21 22.91 11.01
C HIS A 175 16.24 22.55 9.94
N THR A 176 17.09 23.52 9.58
CA THR A 176 18.27 23.33 8.74
C THR A 176 19.52 23.27 9.60
N PRO A 177 20.47 22.36 9.28
CA PRO A 177 21.71 22.27 10.04
C PRO A 177 22.52 23.58 9.93
N PRO A 178 23.16 24.03 11.02
CA PRO A 178 24.06 25.18 11.01
C PRO A 178 25.17 25.08 9.98
N ILE A 179 25.72 26.23 9.59
CA ILE A 179 26.80 26.32 8.58
C ILE A 179 28.00 25.45 8.97
N ASP A 180 28.34 25.37 10.25
CA ASP A 180 29.49 24.60 10.75
C ASP A 180 29.31 23.09 10.52
N ILE A 181 28.10 22.59 10.72
CA ILE A 181 27.77 21.18 10.47
C ILE A 181 27.82 20.90 8.96
N LYS A 182 27.27 21.81 8.14
CA LYS A 182 27.36 21.70 6.68
C LYS A 182 28.82 21.67 6.21
N ASN A 183 29.65 22.58 6.71
CA ASN A 183 31.07 22.66 6.40
C ASN A 183 31.82 21.40 6.84
N ASN A 184 31.51 20.83 8.01
CA ASN A 184 32.08 19.57 8.47
C ASN A 184 31.80 18.42 7.50
N LEU A 185 30.53 18.30 7.05
CA LEU A 185 30.11 17.27 6.10
C LEU A 185 30.75 17.43 4.71
N ILE A 186 30.90 18.69 4.25
CA ILE A 186 31.58 19.01 3.00
C ILE A 186 33.07 18.67 3.10
N ASN A 187 33.75 19.09 4.17
CA ASN A 187 35.16 18.80 4.40
C ASN A 187 35.42 17.30 4.48
N TYR A 188 34.53 16.54 5.13
CA TYR A 188 34.61 15.08 5.09
C TYR A 188 34.62 14.53 3.65
N CYS A 189 33.71 15.02 2.79
CA CYS A 189 33.65 14.59 1.39
C CYS A 189 34.89 15.00 0.58
N VAL A 190 35.44 16.20 0.85
CA VAL A 190 36.63 16.71 0.16
C VAL A 190 37.88 15.95 0.62
N ASP A 191 38.10 15.88 1.92
CA ASP A 191 39.34 15.37 2.51
C ASP A 191 39.43 13.84 2.48
N GLN A 192 38.31 13.14 2.75
CA GLN A 192 38.30 11.68 2.85
C GLN A 192 37.94 10.98 1.55
N LEU A 193 37.12 11.61 0.70
CA LEU A 193 36.61 11.00 -0.54
C LEU A 193 37.17 11.66 -1.80
N GLY A 194 37.96 12.73 -1.67
CA GLY A 194 38.59 13.42 -2.80
C GLY A 194 37.59 14.14 -3.72
N LEU A 195 36.38 14.43 -3.23
CA LEU A 195 35.36 15.13 -4.01
C LEU A 195 35.69 16.62 -4.12
N LYS A 196 35.37 17.23 -5.26
CA LYS A 196 35.50 18.69 -5.41
C LYS A 196 34.50 19.39 -4.46
N PRO A 197 34.85 20.54 -3.85
CA PRO A 197 33.97 21.24 -2.91
C PRO A 197 32.56 21.52 -3.45
N PHE A 198 32.46 21.94 -4.72
CA PHE A 198 31.17 22.19 -5.38
C PHE A 198 30.32 20.92 -5.52
N VAL A 199 30.95 19.77 -5.78
CA VAL A 199 30.24 18.48 -5.89
C VAL A 199 29.77 18.03 -4.52
N ALA A 200 30.62 18.16 -3.49
CA ALA A 200 30.26 17.85 -2.11
C ALA A 200 29.09 18.71 -1.60
N GLN A 201 29.09 20.02 -1.89
CA GLN A 201 27.99 20.93 -1.59
C GLN A 201 26.68 20.46 -2.24
N ASN A 202 26.69 20.19 -3.54
CA ASN A 202 25.48 19.74 -4.25
C ASN A 202 24.96 18.40 -3.73
N ILE A 203 25.85 17.46 -3.37
CA ILE A 203 25.46 16.19 -2.76
C ILE A 203 24.80 16.44 -1.39
N LEU A 204 25.37 17.32 -0.57
CA LEU A 204 24.80 17.69 0.73
C LEU A 204 23.42 18.33 0.58
N ASP A 205 23.27 19.34 -0.28
CA ASP A 205 21.99 20.02 -0.46
C ASP A 205 20.91 19.05 -0.97
N TYR A 206 21.26 18.21 -1.95
CA TYR A 206 20.35 17.16 -2.42
C TYR A 206 20.02 16.16 -1.32
N PHE A 207 21.00 15.72 -0.53
CA PHE A 207 20.77 14.79 0.56
C PHE A 207 19.84 15.38 1.63
N LEU A 208 20.02 16.65 2.00
CA LEU A 208 19.16 17.34 2.98
C LEU A 208 17.72 17.41 2.49
N GLU A 209 17.51 17.75 1.21
CA GLU A 209 16.18 17.71 0.58
C GLU A 209 15.57 16.31 0.69
N ARG A 210 16.33 15.26 0.31
CA ARG A 210 15.85 13.87 0.38
C ARG A 210 15.57 13.43 1.81
N ARG A 211 16.42 13.79 2.76
CA ARG A 211 16.21 13.47 4.17
C ARG A 211 14.90 14.06 4.67
N SER A 212 14.63 15.34 4.42
CA SER A 212 13.36 15.97 4.78
C SER A 212 12.15 15.30 4.10
N TYR A 213 12.31 14.86 2.85
CA TYR A 213 11.26 14.18 2.09
C TYR A 213 10.93 12.77 2.63
N PHE A 214 11.95 11.99 3.00
CA PHE A 214 11.79 10.64 3.53
C PHE A 214 11.50 10.60 5.04
N LEU A 215 11.96 11.61 5.78
CA LEU A 215 11.87 11.75 7.24
C LEU A 215 11.26 13.12 7.61
N PRO A 216 9.96 13.33 7.39
CA PRO A 216 9.32 14.59 7.75
C PRO A 216 9.31 14.79 9.27
N LEU A 217 9.18 16.05 9.69
CA LEU A 217 9.05 16.42 11.08
C LEU A 217 7.78 15.81 11.70
N LYS A 218 7.85 15.40 12.97
CA LYS A 218 6.69 14.91 13.73
C LYS A 218 5.52 15.89 13.71
N SER A 219 5.82 17.20 13.78
CA SER A 219 4.81 18.27 13.74
C SER A 219 4.05 18.39 12.42
N ALA A 220 4.58 17.85 11.32
CA ALA A 220 3.93 17.87 10.01
C ALA A 220 2.87 16.75 9.86
N ILE A 221 2.90 15.75 10.74
CA ILE A 221 2.08 14.54 10.65
C ILE A 221 0.96 14.61 11.70
N GLN A 222 -0.27 14.26 11.29
CA GLN A 222 -1.40 14.22 12.22
C GLN A 222 -1.47 12.91 13.00
N PRO A 223 -2.10 12.91 14.18
CA PRO A 223 -2.41 11.67 14.89
C PRO A 223 -3.22 10.71 14.01
N GLY A 224 -2.88 9.42 14.06
CA GLY A 224 -3.45 8.37 13.21
C GLY A 224 -2.74 8.20 11.86
N GLN A 225 -1.81 9.09 11.51
CA GLN A 225 -1.03 9.02 10.28
C GLN A 225 0.37 8.45 10.50
N PHE A 226 0.93 7.88 9.44
CA PHE A 226 2.30 7.37 9.39
C PHE A 226 2.92 7.60 8.01
N ILE A 227 4.25 7.56 7.93
CA ILE A 227 4.96 7.55 6.66
C ILE A 227 5.20 6.11 6.22
N TRP A 228 4.98 5.82 4.94
CA TRP A 228 5.32 4.54 4.34
C TRP A 228 6.17 4.72 3.09
N LEU A 229 7.00 3.73 2.78
CA LEU A 229 7.68 3.66 1.48
C LEU A 229 6.80 2.87 0.51
N GLY A 230 6.03 3.54 -0.31
CA GLY A 230 5.21 2.90 -1.34
C GLY A 230 6.04 2.56 -2.57
N THR A 231 5.76 1.41 -3.20
CA THR A 231 6.35 1.09 -4.50
C THR A 231 5.56 1.81 -5.58
N SER A 232 6.20 2.65 -6.38
CA SER A 232 5.50 3.40 -7.43
C SER A 232 4.91 2.47 -8.49
N TYR A 233 3.67 2.73 -8.92
CA TYR A 233 3.10 2.01 -10.06
C TYR A 233 3.63 2.51 -11.41
N LYS A 234 4.16 3.74 -11.46
CA LYS A 234 4.80 4.28 -12.66
C LYS A 234 6.12 3.56 -12.91
N LYS A 235 6.33 3.15 -14.17
CA LYS A 235 7.59 2.56 -14.60
C LYS A 235 8.58 3.69 -14.87
N SER A 236 9.71 3.69 -14.16
CA SER A 236 10.85 4.54 -14.51
C SER A 236 11.86 3.69 -15.28
N LYS A 237 12.16 4.05 -16.54
CA LYS A 237 13.27 3.45 -17.28
C LYS A 237 14.49 4.33 -17.05
N LYS A 238 15.55 3.78 -16.45
CA LYS A 238 16.86 4.45 -16.43
C LYS A 238 17.38 4.53 -17.86
N VAL A 239 17.88 5.70 -18.28
CA VAL A 239 18.63 5.83 -19.54
C VAL A 239 19.82 4.87 -19.47
N GLY A 240 19.98 3.99 -20.47
CA GLY A 240 21.08 3.02 -20.51
C GLY A 240 20.89 1.72 -19.71
N CYS A 241 19.78 1.51 -19.00
CA CYS A 241 19.49 0.23 -18.31
C CYS A 241 18.41 -0.59 -19.02
N VAL A 242 18.63 -1.91 -19.06
CA VAL A 242 17.66 -2.89 -19.59
C VAL A 242 16.54 -3.17 -18.59
N GLN A 243 16.79 -3.05 -17.27
CA GLN A 243 15.81 -3.34 -16.23
C GLN A 243 14.94 -2.13 -15.85
N ILE A 244 13.64 -2.34 -15.83
CA ILE A 244 12.64 -1.41 -15.29
C ILE A 244 12.64 -1.58 -13.77
N GLN A 245 13.03 -0.54 -13.03
CA GLN A 245 12.90 -0.50 -11.57
C GLN A 245 11.76 0.43 -11.18
N ARG A 246 10.99 0.02 -10.17
CA ARG A 246 9.98 0.87 -9.53
C ARG A 246 10.63 1.61 -8.38
N LYS A 247 10.50 2.93 -8.36
CA LYS A 247 11.05 3.77 -7.29
C LYS A 247 10.25 3.55 -6.00
N GLN A 248 10.93 3.58 -4.86
CA GLN A 248 10.30 3.71 -3.55
C GLN A 248 10.04 5.19 -3.28
N ILE A 249 8.80 5.53 -2.94
CA ILE A 249 8.35 6.90 -2.73
C ILE A 249 7.80 6.99 -1.30
N PRO A 250 8.22 7.96 -0.48
CA PRO A 250 7.60 8.19 0.82
C PRO A 250 6.19 8.75 0.61
N ILE A 251 5.23 8.19 1.32
CA ILE A 251 3.82 8.56 1.26
C ILE A 251 3.29 8.69 2.69
N VAL A 252 2.37 9.62 2.93
CA VAL A 252 1.67 9.74 4.22
C VAL A 252 0.34 9.00 4.13
N LEU A 253 0.11 8.09 5.06
CA LEU A 253 -1.09 7.26 5.10
C LEU A 253 -1.84 7.47 6.40
N THR A 254 -3.16 7.52 6.33
CA THR A 254 -4.07 7.67 7.48
C THR A 254 -4.59 6.30 7.90
N LEU A 255 -3.88 5.66 8.83
CA LEU A 255 -4.28 4.36 9.35
C LEU A 255 -5.59 4.47 10.16
N TYR A 256 -5.64 5.47 11.04
CA TYR A 256 -6.80 5.80 11.85
C TYR A 256 -7.23 7.24 11.61
N SER A 257 -8.51 7.49 11.37
CA SER A 257 -9.02 8.86 11.32
C SER A 257 -9.10 9.47 12.73
N PRO A 258 -9.15 10.80 12.89
CA PRO A 258 -9.33 11.43 14.19
C PRO A 258 -10.54 10.90 14.97
N GLU A 259 -11.64 10.57 14.27
CA GLU A 259 -12.84 10.00 14.85
C GLU A 259 -12.60 8.57 15.33
N GLU A 260 -11.89 7.75 14.55
CA GLU A 260 -11.55 6.34 14.88
C GLU A 260 -10.57 6.21 16.05
N ILE A 261 -9.78 7.25 16.32
CA ILE A 261 -8.88 7.30 17.48
C ILE A 261 -9.67 7.51 18.78
N SER A 262 -10.85 8.13 18.71
CA SER A 262 -11.66 8.40 19.90
C SER A 262 -12.17 7.09 20.54
N ILE A 263 -12.25 7.05 21.87
CA ILE A 263 -12.61 5.82 22.58
C ILE A 263 -14.06 5.36 22.29
N ASN A 264 -14.92 6.30 21.89
CA ASN A 264 -16.35 6.07 21.65
C ASN A 264 -16.63 5.35 20.31
N THR A 265 -15.68 5.34 19.38
CA THR A 265 -15.82 4.69 18.07
C THR A 265 -15.17 3.30 18.04
N ARG A 266 -14.69 2.80 19.20
CA ARG A 266 -14.06 1.49 19.27
C ARG A 266 -15.07 0.38 18.98
N PRO A 267 -14.73 -0.59 18.11
CA PRO A 267 -15.64 -1.65 17.74
C PRO A 267 -15.82 -2.61 18.93
N LYS A 268 -17.08 -2.93 19.24
CA LYS A 268 -17.45 -3.80 20.36
C LYS A 268 -17.48 -5.26 19.96
N ASN A 269 -17.68 -5.51 18.68
CA ASN A 269 -17.78 -6.85 18.12
C ASN A 269 -17.04 -6.95 16.77
N LEU A 270 -16.89 -8.18 16.29
CA LEU A 270 -16.10 -8.45 15.09
C LEU A 270 -16.77 -7.92 13.81
N ILE A 271 -18.08 -7.67 13.82
CA ILE A 271 -18.82 -7.11 12.68
C ILE A 271 -18.43 -5.64 12.53
N GLU A 272 -18.61 -4.85 13.59
CA GLU A 272 -18.22 -3.43 13.65
C GLU A 272 -16.74 -3.25 13.32
N LEU A 273 -15.85 -4.12 13.84
CA LEU A 273 -14.43 -4.07 13.50
C LEU A 273 -14.19 -4.29 12.02
N ASN A 274 -14.85 -5.27 11.40
CA ASN A 274 -14.65 -5.57 9.99
C ASN A 274 -15.20 -4.44 9.10
N GLU A 275 -16.32 -3.83 9.48
CA GLU A 275 -16.89 -2.64 8.86
C GLU A 275 -15.92 -1.47 8.91
N GLN A 276 -15.46 -1.10 10.09
CA GLN A 276 -14.45 -0.07 10.26
C GLN A 276 -13.19 -0.38 9.45
N MET A 277 -12.67 -1.60 9.52
CA MET A 277 -11.48 -2.00 8.74
C MET A 277 -11.70 -1.90 7.23
N MET A 278 -12.90 -2.17 6.69
CA MET A 278 -13.14 -2.00 5.26
C MET A 278 -13.05 -0.53 4.83
N ASN A 279 -13.57 0.40 5.65
CA ASN A 279 -13.39 1.84 5.42
C ASN A 279 -11.91 2.23 5.48
N GLN A 280 -11.20 1.76 6.51
CA GLN A 280 -9.76 2.02 6.65
C GLN A 280 -8.96 1.50 5.44
N LEU A 281 -9.26 0.27 4.98
CA LEU A 281 -8.62 -0.36 3.83
C LEU A 281 -8.93 0.37 2.52
N ALA A 282 -10.16 0.81 2.32
CA ALA A 282 -10.55 1.59 1.15
C ALA A 282 -9.86 2.97 1.15
N ARG A 283 -9.79 3.64 2.30
CA ARG A 283 -9.08 4.92 2.48
C ARG A 283 -7.60 4.78 2.16
N ILE A 284 -6.91 3.87 2.85
CA ILE A 284 -5.45 3.76 2.77
C ILE A 284 -4.96 3.32 1.38
N THR A 285 -5.71 2.44 0.70
CA THR A 285 -5.37 2.02 -0.67
C THR A 285 -5.56 3.17 -1.65
N THR A 286 -6.63 3.96 -1.49
CA THR A 286 -6.90 5.14 -2.32
C THR A 286 -5.87 6.24 -2.07
N GLU A 287 -5.52 6.53 -0.81
CA GLU A 287 -4.45 7.47 -0.45
C GLU A 287 -3.11 7.09 -1.07
N ALA A 288 -2.74 5.80 -1.03
CA ALA A 288 -1.51 5.31 -1.64
C ALA A 288 -1.50 5.52 -3.16
N TYR A 289 -2.62 5.22 -3.83
CA TYR A 289 -2.79 5.39 -5.26
C TYR A 289 -2.70 6.85 -5.70
N LEU A 290 -3.37 7.74 -4.98
CA LEU A 290 -3.33 9.18 -5.21
C LEU A 290 -1.94 9.79 -4.97
N GLN A 291 -1.07 9.07 -4.26
CA GLN A 291 0.35 9.39 -4.08
C GLN A 291 1.29 8.56 -4.97
N GLU A 292 0.76 8.01 -6.07
CA GLU A 292 1.52 7.31 -7.11
C GLU A 292 2.12 5.95 -6.72
N THR A 293 1.59 5.32 -5.67
CA THR A 293 2.07 4.03 -5.14
C THR A 293 0.92 3.03 -5.00
N LEU A 294 1.25 1.77 -4.73
CA LEU A 294 0.27 0.73 -4.47
C LEU A 294 0.67 -0.07 -3.23
N LEU A 295 -0.32 -0.52 -2.47
CA LEU A 295 -0.14 -1.33 -1.27
C LEU A 295 -0.59 -2.77 -1.52
N SER A 296 0.30 -3.71 -1.22
CA SER A 296 0.02 -5.14 -1.28
C SER A 296 -0.72 -5.64 -0.03
N ASP A 297 -1.42 -6.77 -0.17
CA ASP A 297 -2.10 -7.43 0.96
C ASP A 297 -1.13 -7.79 2.10
N ASP A 298 0.14 -8.05 1.79
CA ASP A 298 1.18 -8.32 2.78
C ASP A 298 1.56 -7.05 3.56
N GLU A 299 1.63 -5.87 2.92
CA GLU A 299 1.86 -4.59 3.59
C GLU A 299 0.67 -4.22 4.49
N LEU A 300 -0.56 -4.33 3.97
CA LEU A 300 -1.78 -4.10 4.74
C LEU A 300 -1.89 -5.06 5.94
N GLN A 301 -1.42 -6.29 5.79
CA GLN A 301 -1.32 -7.24 6.90
C GLN A 301 -0.43 -6.72 8.04
N LEU A 302 0.68 -6.05 7.74
CA LEU A 302 1.55 -5.45 8.77
C LEU A 302 0.85 -4.30 9.47
N PHE A 303 0.22 -3.40 8.71
CA PHE A 303 -0.40 -2.18 9.25
C PHE A 303 -1.51 -2.47 10.25
N TYR A 304 -2.36 -3.46 9.94
CA TYR A 304 -3.51 -3.80 10.80
C TYR A 304 -3.25 -4.99 11.74
N LEU A 305 -2.03 -5.56 11.74
CA LEU A 305 -1.68 -6.79 12.45
C LEU A 305 -2.68 -7.94 12.24
N ARG A 306 -3.18 -8.08 11.00
CA ARG A 306 -4.25 -8.99 10.60
C ARG A 306 -3.80 -9.89 9.46
N SER A 307 -4.31 -11.12 9.41
CA SER A 307 -3.88 -12.06 8.37
C SER A 307 -4.19 -11.53 6.97
N ALA A 308 -3.25 -11.65 6.04
CA ALA A 308 -3.45 -11.24 4.64
C ALA A 308 -4.73 -11.83 4.03
N THR A 309 -5.07 -13.09 4.35
CA THR A 309 -6.31 -13.73 3.91
C THR A 309 -7.58 -12.97 4.32
N VAL A 310 -7.60 -12.44 5.54
CA VAL A 310 -8.74 -11.64 6.04
C VAL A 310 -8.75 -10.28 5.36
N ILE A 311 -7.59 -9.63 5.21
CA ILE A 311 -7.45 -8.37 4.47
C ILE A 311 -8.00 -8.52 3.04
N SER A 312 -7.54 -9.51 2.28
CA SER A 312 -8.01 -9.75 0.91
C SER A 312 -9.52 -10.02 0.85
N LYS A 313 -10.09 -10.67 1.86
CA LYS A 313 -11.53 -10.93 1.95
C LYS A 313 -12.32 -9.64 2.22
N LEU A 314 -11.86 -8.81 3.16
CA LEU A 314 -12.49 -7.52 3.47
C LEU A 314 -12.44 -6.58 2.28
N LEU A 315 -11.29 -6.45 1.60
CA LEU A 315 -11.17 -5.70 0.35
C LEU A 315 -12.18 -6.18 -0.71
N ARG A 316 -12.28 -7.50 -0.92
CA ARG A 316 -13.26 -8.08 -1.86
C ARG A 316 -14.70 -7.79 -1.45
N LYS A 317 -15.01 -7.86 -0.16
CA LYS A 317 -16.35 -7.58 0.35
C LYS A 317 -16.72 -6.12 0.13
N TYR A 318 -15.83 -5.19 0.48
CA TYR A 318 -16.02 -3.77 0.23
C TYR A 318 -16.27 -3.45 -1.25
N MET A 319 -15.42 -3.99 -2.13
CA MET A 319 -15.57 -3.81 -3.59
C MET A 319 -16.91 -4.35 -4.12
N LYS A 320 -17.37 -5.50 -3.60
CA LYS A 320 -18.65 -6.10 -4.01
C LYS A 320 -19.86 -5.29 -3.53
N VAL A 321 -19.88 -4.91 -2.25
CA VAL A 321 -21.00 -4.16 -1.64
C VAL A 321 -21.13 -2.79 -2.31
N ASN A 322 -20.02 -2.08 -2.46
CA ASN A 322 -20.02 -0.71 -2.99
C ASN A 322 -19.95 -0.64 -4.53
N LYS A 323 -19.82 -1.79 -5.22
CA LYS A 323 -19.64 -1.87 -6.67
C LYS A 323 -18.51 -0.97 -7.19
N VAL A 324 -17.38 -0.95 -6.48
CA VAL A 324 -16.16 -0.21 -6.85
C VAL A 324 -14.94 -1.11 -6.87
N ILE A 325 -13.88 -0.71 -7.55
CA ILE A 325 -12.58 -1.39 -7.48
C ILE A 325 -11.62 -0.52 -6.70
N LEU A 326 -11.00 -1.09 -5.67
CA LEU A 326 -9.96 -0.40 -4.93
C LEU A 326 -8.61 -0.53 -5.66
N PRO A 327 -7.78 0.53 -5.66
CA PRO A 327 -6.49 0.52 -6.33
C PRO A 327 -5.48 -0.31 -5.52
N THR A 328 -5.18 -1.49 -6.02
CA THR A 328 -4.22 -2.44 -5.44
C THR A 328 -3.25 -2.88 -6.53
N PRO A 329 -2.10 -3.50 -6.21
CA PRO A 329 -1.23 -4.12 -7.22
C PRO A 329 -1.99 -5.10 -8.11
N GLY A 330 -2.99 -5.79 -7.55
CA GLY A 330 -3.83 -6.73 -8.28
C GLY A 330 -4.70 -6.08 -9.36
N SER A 331 -5.31 -4.93 -9.06
CA SER A 331 -6.19 -4.20 -9.99
C SER A 331 -5.41 -3.31 -10.96
N ILE A 332 -4.44 -2.53 -10.49
CA ILE A 332 -3.77 -1.51 -11.33
C ILE A 332 -2.70 -2.11 -12.25
N LEU A 333 -1.95 -3.11 -11.79
CA LEU A 333 -0.85 -3.70 -12.55
C LEU A 333 -1.25 -4.98 -13.31
N ASP A 334 -2.53 -5.35 -13.30
CA ASP A 334 -3.04 -6.66 -13.73
C ASP A 334 -2.24 -7.84 -13.13
N ALA A 335 -1.59 -7.62 -11.97
CA ALA A 335 -0.77 -8.62 -11.31
C ALA A 335 -1.61 -9.62 -10.49
N GLY A 336 -2.92 -9.35 -10.37
CA GLY A 336 -3.85 -10.13 -9.57
C GLY A 336 -4.68 -11.11 -10.40
N THR A 337 -4.93 -12.29 -9.83
CA THR A 337 -5.93 -13.24 -10.35
C THR A 337 -7.33 -12.93 -9.81
N MET A 338 -7.63 -11.69 -9.40
CA MET A 338 -8.91 -11.43 -8.74
C MET A 338 -10.05 -11.70 -9.70
N PHE A 339 -11.00 -12.51 -9.25
CA PHE A 339 -12.20 -12.85 -9.99
C PHE A 339 -13.18 -11.66 -10.01
N THR A 340 -13.11 -10.82 -8.97
CA THR A 340 -14.08 -9.76 -8.69
C THR A 340 -13.96 -8.54 -9.60
N HIS A 341 -12.78 -8.22 -10.14
CA HIS A 341 -12.67 -7.07 -11.07
C HIS A 341 -13.31 -7.36 -12.42
N LYS A 342 -13.19 -8.60 -12.92
CA LYS A 342 -13.83 -9.03 -14.17
C LYS A 342 -15.33 -9.06 -14.04
N GLU A 343 -15.84 -9.68 -12.97
CA GLU A 343 -17.26 -9.72 -12.67
C GLU A 343 -17.82 -8.30 -12.56
N LEU A 344 -17.19 -7.40 -11.80
CA LEU A 344 -17.67 -6.03 -11.68
C LEU A 344 -17.65 -5.24 -13.00
N ILE A 345 -16.60 -5.39 -13.82
CA ILE A 345 -16.55 -4.74 -15.15
C ILE A 345 -17.71 -5.22 -16.02
N ILE A 346 -18.00 -6.53 -16.02
CA ILE A 346 -19.13 -7.10 -16.76
C ILE A 346 -20.45 -6.61 -16.16
N ASP A 347 -20.60 -6.62 -14.83
CA ASP A 347 -21.78 -6.16 -14.10
C ASP A 347 -22.12 -4.70 -14.45
N LEU A 348 -21.12 -3.82 -14.52
CA LEU A 348 -21.28 -2.41 -14.91
C LEU A 348 -21.62 -2.29 -16.40
N SER A 349 -21.00 -3.08 -17.27
CA SER A 349 -21.33 -3.10 -18.70
C SER A 349 -22.79 -3.56 -18.94
N MET A 350 -23.26 -4.55 -18.18
CA MET A 350 -24.65 -5.04 -18.26
C MET A 350 -25.67 -4.03 -17.72
N GLN A 351 -25.24 -3.11 -16.85
CA GLN A 351 -26.04 -1.97 -16.39
C GLN A 351 -26.07 -0.80 -17.38
N GLY A 352 -25.36 -0.90 -18.52
CA GLY A 352 -25.36 0.11 -19.58
C GLY A 352 -24.31 1.23 -19.42
N TYR A 353 -23.35 1.09 -18.49
CA TYR A 353 -22.25 2.05 -18.37
C TYR A 353 -21.30 1.96 -19.58
N TYR A 354 -20.82 3.11 -20.05
CA TYR A 354 -19.85 3.18 -21.15
C TYR A 354 -18.43 2.79 -20.68
N THR A 355 -17.59 2.28 -21.58
CA THR A 355 -16.18 1.89 -21.28
C THR A 355 -15.44 2.96 -20.49
N LYS A 356 -15.57 4.25 -20.84
CA LYS A 356 -14.87 5.35 -20.15
C LYS A 356 -15.37 5.53 -18.71
N GLU A 357 -16.65 5.31 -18.45
CA GLU A 357 -17.24 5.40 -17.12
C GLU A 357 -16.83 4.21 -16.25
N ILE A 358 -16.84 3.01 -16.83
CA ILE A 358 -16.34 1.79 -16.19
C ILE A 358 -14.86 1.98 -15.85
N ALA A 359 -14.05 2.45 -16.79
CA ALA A 359 -12.62 2.72 -16.59
C ALA A 359 -12.37 3.67 -15.41
N ARG A 360 -13.14 4.77 -15.32
CA ARG A 360 -13.07 5.71 -14.18
C ARG A 360 -13.48 5.06 -12.86
N LYS A 361 -14.60 4.33 -12.82
CA LYS A 361 -15.10 3.65 -11.61
C LYS A 361 -14.20 2.51 -11.13
N THR A 362 -13.40 1.95 -12.04
CA THR A 362 -12.57 0.77 -11.79
C THR A 362 -11.07 1.06 -11.75
N TYR A 363 -10.67 2.33 -11.91
CA TYR A 363 -9.27 2.78 -12.02
C TYR A 363 -8.46 2.04 -13.10
N HIS A 364 -9.11 1.62 -14.19
CA HIS A 364 -8.47 0.96 -15.31
C HIS A 364 -8.27 1.89 -16.50
N ASP A 365 -7.31 1.55 -17.37
CA ASP A 365 -7.24 2.16 -18.70
C ASP A 365 -8.46 1.70 -19.54
N PRO A 366 -9.11 2.59 -20.32
CA PRO A 366 -10.22 2.22 -21.18
C PRO A 366 -9.92 1.05 -22.11
N ARG A 367 -8.67 0.93 -22.62
CA ARG A 367 -8.27 -0.18 -23.49
C ARG A 367 -8.26 -1.51 -22.74
N SER A 368 -7.89 -1.50 -21.45
CA SER A 368 -7.96 -2.69 -20.62
C SER A 368 -9.41 -3.14 -20.44
N VAL A 369 -10.32 -2.19 -20.16
CA VAL A 369 -11.77 -2.48 -20.06
C VAL A 369 -12.31 -3.06 -21.36
N ASP A 370 -12.03 -2.44 -22.51
CA ASP A 370 -12.46 -2.94 -23.82
C ASP A 370 -11.91 -4.34 -24.11
N SER A 371 -10.63 -4.59 -23.80
CA SER A 371 -10.03 -5.91 -23.97
C SER A 371 -10.72 -6.97 -23.11
N TYR A 372 -11.18 -6.63 -21.90
CA TYR A 372 -11.93 -7.55 -21.05
C TYR A 372 -13.32 -7.83 -21.62
N LEU A 373 -14.07 -6.78 -21.98
CA LEU A 373 -15.41 -6.91 -22.55
C LEU A 373 -15.39 -7.70 -23.87
N LYS A 374 -14.36 -7.49 -24.71
CA LYS A 374 -14.17 -8.27 -25.94
C LYS A 374 -14.01 -9.77 -25.68
N VAL A 375 -13.22 -10.14 -24.67
CA VAL A 375 -13.03 -11.56 -24.29
C VAL A 375 -14.34 -12.14 -23.77
N PHE A 376 -15.06 -11.40 -22.92
CA PHE A 376 -16.36 -11.83 -22.41
C PHE A 376 -17.38 -12.05 -23.55
N ASN A 377 -17.52 -11.10 -24.48
CA ASN A 377 -18.42 -11.23 -25.63
C ASN A 377 -18.04 -12.40 -26.54
N SER A 378 -16.74 -12.64 -26.74
CA SER A 378 -16.26 -13.80 -27.51
C SER A 378 -16.67 -15.11 -26.84
N ILE A 379 -16.50 -15.23 -25.52
CA ILE A 379 -16.91 -16.41 -24.77
C ILE A 379 -18.44 -16.57 -24.78
N LEU A 380 -19.20 -15.47 -24.66
CA LEU A 380 -20.66 -15.48 -24.73
C LEU A 380 -21.17 -16.09 -26.04
N VAL A 381 -20.64 -15.65 -27.19
CA VAL A 381 -21.02 -16.18 -28.51
C VAL A 381 -20.62 -17.65 -28.65
N LEU A 382 -19.38 -18.02 -28.29
CA LEU A 382 -18.94 -19.41 -28.40
C LEU A 382 -19.72 -20.36 -27.47
N TRP A 383 -20.11 -19.86 -26.29
CA TRP A 383 -20.95 -20.60 -25.36
C TRP A 383 -22.38 -20.77 -25.87
N TYR A 384 -22.95 -19.74 -26.51
CA TYR A 384 -24.25 -19.83 -27.19
C TYR A 384 -24.29 -20.97 -28.22
N TYR A 385 -23.23 -21.09 -29.02
CA TYR A 385 -23.04 -22.17 -30.01
C TYR A 385 -22.61 -23.52 -29.43
N ASN A 386 -22.66 -23.69 -28.11
CA ASN A 386 -22.48 -24.99 -27.46
C ASN A 386 -21.06 -25.56 -27.53
N LEU A 387 -20.04 -24.71 -27.72
CA LEU A 387 -18.65 -25.19 -27.77
C LEU A 387 -18.17 -25.63 -26.38
N PRO A 388 -17.38 -26.72 -26.28
CA PRO A 388 -16.83 -27.17 -25.01
C PRO A 388 -15.78 -26.17 -24.47
N PRO A 389 -15.62 -26.01 -23.14
CA PRO A 389 -14.69 -25.04 -22.55
C PRO A 389 -13.22 -25.19 -23.00
N SER A 390 -12.79 -26.40 -23.37
CA SER A 390 -11.45 -26.66 -23.93
C SER A 390 -11.27 -26.02 -25.31
N LEU A 391 -12.29 -26.07 -26.17
CA LEU A 391 -12.26 -25.47 -27.49
C LEU A 391 -12.38 -23.94 -27.40
N ILE A 392 -13.24 -23.44 -26.51
CA ILE A 392 -13.33 -21.99 -26.23
C ILE A 392 -11.97 -21.46 -25.74
N SER A 393 -11.28 -22.20 -24.87
CA SER A 393 -9.93 -21.88 -24.39
C SER A 393 -8.92 -21.79 -25.54
N MET A 394 -8.99 -22.70 -26.51
CA MET A 394 -8.14 -22.69 -27.70
C MET A 394 -8.42 -21.48 -28.60
N VAL A 395 -9.69 -21.21 -28.92
CA VAL A 395 -10.11 -20.12 -29.82
C VAL A 395 -9.83 -18.73 -29.21
N THR A 396 -9.99 -18.58 -27.90
CA THR A 396 -9.81 -17.30 -27.20
C THR A 396 -8.38 -17.07 -26.71
N GLU A 397 -7.50 -18.07 -26.85
CA GLU A 397 -6.14 -18.11 -26.29
C GLU A 397 -6.11 -17.82 -24.77
N LYS A 398 -7.21 -18.13 -24.06
CA LYS A 398 -7.32 -17.98 -22.61
C LYS A 398 -7.18 -19.32 -21.95
N GLY A 399 -6.57 -19.37 -20.77
CA GLY A 399 -6.50 -20.61 -19.99
C GLY A 399 -7.91 -21.12 -19.62
N VAL A 400 -8.10 -22.44 -19.64
CA VAL A 400 -9.39 -23.10 -19.34
C VAL A 400 -10.04 -22.61 -18.04
N LYS A 401 -9.23 -22.31 -17.02
CA LYS A 401 -9.73 -21.76 -15.76
C LYS A 401 -10.43 -20.39 -15.95
N VAL A 402 -9.82 -19.51 -16.75
CA VAL A 402 -10.38 -18.19 -17.06
C VAL A 402 -11.67 -18.32 -17.86
N VAL A 403 -11.73 -19.27 -18.79
CA VAL A 403 -12.96 -19.55 -19.56
C VAL A 403 -14.09 -20.00 -18.64
N LYS A 404 -13.83 -20.95 -17.74
CA LYS A 404 -14.82 -21.41 -16.75
C LYS A 404 -15.29 -20.27 -15.84
N GLU A 405 -14.39 -19.38 -15.45
CA GLU A 405 -14.74 -18.17 -14.69
C GLU A 405 -15.74 -17.28 -15.44
N HIS A 406 -15.54 -17.05 -16.75
CA HIS A 406 -16.48 -16.24 -17.55
C HIS A 406 -17.82 -16.96 -17.78
N ILE A 407 -17.81 -18.29 -17.96
CA ILE A 407 -19.04 -19.09 -18.10
C ILE A 407 -19.89 -18.98 -16.83
N ASN A 408 -19.28 -19.00 -15.64
CA ASN A 408 -20.03 -18.83 -14.38
C ASN A 408 -20.71 -17.46 -14.31
N ILE A 409 -20.05 -16.40 -14.81
CA ILE A 409 -20.64 -15.05 -14.88
C ILE A 409 -21.78 -15.03 -15.92
N LEU A 410 -21.61 -15.69 -17.07
CA LEU A 410 -22.66 -15.79 -18.08
C LEU A 410 -23.92 -16.46 -17.53
N ILE A 411 -23.79 -17.58 -16.84
CA ILE A 411 -24.92 -18.31 -16.25
C ILE A 411 -25.68 -17.45 -15.22
N LYS A 412 -24.97 -16.55 -14.51
CA LYS A 412 -25.59 -15.62 -13.55
C LYS A 412 -26.47 -14.56 -14.25
N TYR A 413 -26.07 -14.08 -15.42
CA TYR A 413 -26.79 -13.04 -16.17
C TYR A 413 -27.81 -13.59 -17.17
N PHE A 414 -27.53 -14.78 -17.71
CA PHE A 414 -28.27 -15.41 -18.79
C PHE A 414 -28.62 -16.84 -18.36
N PRO A 415 -29.77 -17.04 -17.69
CA PRO A 415 -30.15 -18.34 -17.15
C PRO A 415 -30.46 -19.36 -18.26
N ASP A 416 -30.90 -18.88 -19.42
CA ASP A 416 -31.27 -19.70 -20.58
C ASP A 416 -30.69 -19.12 -21.89
N ARG A 417 -30.72 -19.89 -22.97
CA ARG A 417 -30.15 -19.45 -24.25
C ARG A 417 -30.99 -18.40 -24.96
N ASP A 418 -32.28 -18.35 -24.72
CA ASP A 418 -33.14 -17.36 -25.35
C ASP A 418 -32.81 -15.97 -24.79
N SER A 419 -32.45 -15.89 -23.49
CA SER A 419 -31.91 -14.67 -22.89
C SER A 419 -30.61 -14.19 -23.56
N ILE A 420 -29.70 -15.12 -23.91
CA ILE A 420 -28.47 -14.79 -24.65
C ILE A 420 -28.82 -14.32 -26.07
N LYS A 421 -29.71 -15.01 -26.76
CA LYS A 421 -30.16 -14.66 -28.12
C LYS A 421 -30.78 -13.27 -28.16
N ASN A 422 -31.65 -12.96 -27.20
CA ASN A 422 -32.29 -11.65 -27.08
C ASN A 422 -31.27 -10.55 -26.85
N TYR A 423 -30.28 -10.77 -25.97
CA TYR A 423 -29.19 -9.84 -25.75
C TYR A 423 -28.34 -9.62 -26.99
N LEU A 424 -27.95 -10.69 -27.69
CA LEU A 424 -27.17 -10.60 -28.93
C LEU A 424 -27.91 -9.81 -30.02
N ASN A 425 -29.22 -10.03 -30.16
CA ASN A 425 -30.06 -9.27 -31.08
C ASN A 425 -30.16 -7.78 -30.69
N GLN A 426 -30.27 -7.47 -29.39
CA GLN A 426 -30.29 -6.08 -28.90
C GLN A 426 -29.00 -5.31 -29.22
N ILE A 427 -27.85 -5.99 -29.20
CA ILE A 427 -26.56 -5.38 -29.57
C ILE A 427 -26.24 -5.47 -31.07
N GLY A 428 -27.23 -5.84 -31.89
CA GLY A 428 -27.13 -5.85 -33.35
C GLY A 428 -26.42 -7.06 -33.96
N ILE A 429 -26.27 -8.15 -33.21
CA ILE A 429 -25.71 -9.41 -33.69
C ILE A 429 -26.86 -10.38 -33.95
N ALA A 430 -27.13 -10.70 -35.22
CA ALA A 430 -28.15 -11.68 -35.60
C ALA A 430 -27.63 -13.11 -35.36
N VAL A 431 -28.36 -13.90 -34.57
CA VAL A 431 -27.96 -15.26 -34.14
C VAL A 431 -29.12 -16.24 -34.18
#